data_AF-A0A847CBC8-F1
#
_entry.id   AF-A0A847CBC8-F1
#
_cell.length_a   1.000
_cell.length_b   1.000
_cell.length_c   1.000
_cell.angle_alpha   90.00
_cell.angle_beta   90.00
_cell.angle_gamma   90.00
#
_symmetry.space_group_name_H-M   'P 1'
#
loop_
_entity.id
_entity.type
_entity.pdbx_description
1 polymer ?
#
loop_
_entity_poly.entity_id
_entity_poly.type
_entity_poly.pdbx_seq_one_letter_code
_entity_poly.pdbx_strand_id
1 'polypeptide(L)'
;MESEIFGIVAAVVVGALMSLVLKKNHPEQAFLLSLAISIAVFAVCVPALSGVVATLNSVSNAAGLKNTEYLLKSLGICLVTQIGTRVCVDYGNSAAAASLETAGKIAVVALSLPILNELLGYVTELMGI
;
A
#
# COMPACT_ATOMS: atom_id res chain seq x y z
N MET A 1 15.50 -13.35 0.38
CA MET A 1 14.81 -12.06 0.53
C MET A 1 15.61 -10.92 -0.10
N GLU A 2 16.92 -10.75 0.18
CA GLU A 2 17.74 -9.70 -0.48
C GLU A 2 17.90 -9.89 -2.00
N SER A 3 18.00 -11.14 -2.48
CA SER A 3 18.12 -11.46 -3.91
C SER A 3 16.84 -11.24 -4.71
N GLU A 4 15.66 -11.32 -4.09
CA GLU A 4 14.37 -11.18 -4.77
C GLU A 4 14.05 -9.71 -5.06
N ILE A 5 14.38 -8.81 -4.14
CA ILE A 5 14.18 -7.36 -4.30
C ILE A 5 15.02 -6.83 -5.47
N PHE A 6 16.26 -7.28 -5.61
CA PHE A 6 17.13 -6.86 -6.70
C PHE A 6 16.57 -7.30 -8.08
N GLY A 7 16.06 -8.53 -8.19
CA GLY A 7 15.43 -9.03 -9.42
C GLY A 7 14.17 -8.26 -9.80
N ILE A 8 13.34 -7.91 -8.81
CA ILE A 8 12.14 -7.08 -9.01
C ILE A 8 12.53 -5.69 -9.50
N VAL A 9 13.49 -5.03 -8.85
CA VAL A 9 13.95 -3.69 -9.25
C VAL A 9 14.50 -3.71 -10.67
N ALA A 10 15.31 -4.71 -11.03
CA ALA A 10 15.83 -4.87 -12.39
C ALA A 10 14.70 -5.05 -13.43
N ALA A 11 13.71 -5.91 -13.15
CA ALA A 11 12.57 -6.13 -14.03
C ALA A 11 11.73 -4.86 -14.23
N VAL A 12 11.53 -4.06 -13.17
CA VAL A 12 10.82 -2.79 -13.22
C VAL A 12 11.55 -1.77 -14.05
N VAL A 13 12.87 -1.64 -13.86
CA VAL A 13 13.69 -0.69 -14.63
C VAL A 13 13.67 -1.04 -16.12
N VAL A 14 13.82 -2.33 -16.46
CA VAL A 14 13.74 -2.78 -17.86
C VAL A 14 12.35 -2.54 -18.44
N GLY A 15 11.28 -2.86 -17.69
CA GLY A 15 9.91 -2.57 -18.11
C GLY A 15 9.62 -1.09 -18.31
N ALA A 16 10.11 -0.23 -17.40
CA ALA A 16 9.96 1.22 -17.49
C ALA A 16 10.69 1.79 -18.72
N LEU A 17 11.91 1.31 -19.01
CA LEU A 17 12.65 1.67 -20.22
C LEU A 17 11.89 1.25 -21.49
N MET A 18 11.30 0.05 -21.49
CA MET A 18 10.49 -0.45 -22.61
C MET A 18 9.23 0.40 -22.82
N SER A 19 8.52 0.76 -21.73
CA SER A 19 7.40 1.69 -21.76
C SER A 19 7.78 3.06 -22.33
N LEU A 20 8.96 3.57 -21.98
CA LEU A 20 9.45 4.88 -22.44
C LEU A 20 9.72 4.89 -23.96
N VAL A 21 10.28 3.81 -24.50
CA VAL A 21 10.50 3.63 -25.94
C VAL A 21 9.16 3.52 -26.68
N LEU A 22 8.19 2.81 -26.13
CA LEU A 22 6.88 2.59 -26.76
C LEU A 22 5.99 3.84 -26.75
N LYS A 23 6.15 4.71 -25.74
CA LYS A 23 5.45 6.00 -25.60
C LYS A 23 5.67 6.93 -26.80
N LYS A 24 6.76 6.73 -27.55
CA LYS A 24 7.12 7.53 -28.74
C LYS A 24 6.31 7.17 -29.99
N ASN A 25 5.80 5.93 -30.11
CA ASN A 25 5.04 5.47 -31.28
C ASN A 25 3.54 5.29 -31.00
N HIS A 26 3.14 4.78 -29.82
CA HIS A 26 1.74 4.56 -29.46
C HIS A 26 1.48 4.85 -27.96
N PRO A 27 1.00 6.05 -27.60
CA PRO A 27 0.82 6.45 -26.20
C PRO A 27 -0.22 5.61 -25.44
N GLU A 28 -1.22 5.06 -26.14
CA GLU A 28 -2.24 4.18 -25.53
C GLU A 28 -1.66 2.81 -25.11
N GLN A 29 -0.71 2.26 -25.87
CA GLN A 29 -0.06 0.99 -25.53
C GLN A 29 0.95 1.15 -24.40
N ALA A 30 1.65 2.30 -24.34
CA ALA A 30 2.52 2.64 -23.22
C ALA A 30 1.75 2.77 -21.90
N PHE A 31 0.48 3.21 -21.95
CA PHE A 31 -0.41 3.25 -20.78
C PHE A 31 -0.70 1.83 -20.26
N LEU A 32 -1.17 0.95 -21.12
CA LEU A 32 -1.45 -0.44 -20.72
C LEU A 32 -0.21 -1.12 -20.15
N LEU A 33 0.98 -0.86 -20.71
CA LEU A 33 2.23 -1.42 -20.24
C LEU A 33 2.65 -0.88 -18.86
N SER A 34 2.58 0.44 -18.63
CA SER A 34 2.95 1.04 -17.34
C SER A 34 1.99 0.65 -16.20
N LEU A 35 0.70 0.51 -16.53
CA LEU A 35 -0.30 -0.02 -15.60
C LEU A 35 -0.01 -1.50 -15.28
N ALA A 36 0.29 -2.31 -16.29
CA ALA A 36 0.62 -3.73 -16.12
C ALA A 36 1.88 -3.93 -15.27
N ILE A 37 2.93 -3.12 -15.48
CA ILE A 37 4.15 -3.14 -14.67
C ILE A 37 3.83 -2.79 -13.21
N SER A 38 3.04 -1.74 -12.97
CA SER A 38 2.65 -1.33 -11.61
C SER A 38 1.87 -2.41 -10.87
N ILE A 39 0.93 -3.09 -11.57
CA ILE A 39 0.16 -4.21 -11.01
C ILE A 39 1.07 -5.42 -10.76
N ALA A 40 1.99 -5.73 -11.67
CA ALA A 40 2.93 -6.85 -11.53
C ALA A 40 3.85 -6.67 -10.32
N VAL A 41 4.41 -5.47 -10.12
CA VAL A 41 5.23 -5.14 -8.94
C VAL A 41 4.43 -5.31 -7.66
N PHE A 42 3.19 -4.83 -7.67
CA PHE A 42 2.32 -4.96 -6.52
C PHE A 42 2.05 -6.43 -6.18
N ALA A 43 1.71 -7.25 -7.17
CA ALA A 43 1.44 -8.69 -6.98
C ALA A 43 2.63 -9.42 -6.34
N VAL A 44 3.86 -9.02 -6.66
CA VAL A 44 5.08 -9.59 -6.04
C VAL A 44 5.30 -9.09 -4.61
N CYS A 45 4.83 -7.89 -4.25
CA CYS A 45 4.89 -7.38 -2.87
C CYS A 45 3.80 -7.96 -1.94
N VAL A 46 2.67 -8.45 -2.47
CA VAL A 46 1.59 -9.08 -1.68
C VAL A 46 2.07 -10.20 -0.74
N PRO A 47 2.93 -11.16 -1.17
CA PRO A 47 3.44 -12.20 -0.27
C PRO A 47 4.39 -11.66 0.81
N ALA A 48 5.07 -10.52 0.61
CA ALA A 48 5.82 -9.89 1.69
C ALA A 48 4.88 -9.34 2.78
N LEU A 49 3.69 -8.88 2.37
CA LEU A 49 2.64 -8.42 3.28
C LEU A 49 2.12 -9.55 4.16
N SER A 50 1.97 -10.78 3.64
CA SER A 50 1.50 -11.92 4.44
C SER A 50 2.47 -12.30 5.57
N GLY A 51 3.79 -12.17 5.36
CA GLY A 51 4.80 -12.33 6.41
C GLY A 51 4.66 -11.29 7.53
N VAL A 52 4.39 -10.02 7.17
CA VAL A 52 4.11 -8.95 8.13
C VAL A 52 2.83 -9.24 8.91
N VAL A 53 1.76 -9.71 8.24
CA VAL A 53 0.48 -10.07 8.86
C VAL A 53 0.62 -11.26 9.83
N ALA A 54 1.42 -12.26 9.48
CA ALA A 54 1.68 -13.40 10.36
C ALA A 54 2.43 -12.96 11.64
N THR A 55 3.39 -12.06 11.49
CA THR A 55 4.15 -11.49 12.60
C THR A 55 3.24 -10.64 13.50
N LEU A 56 2.40 -9.78 12.89
CA LEU A 56 1.41 -8.98 13.60
C LEU A 56 0.39 -9.83 14.35
N ASN A 57 -0.15 -10.89 13.74
CA ASN A 57 -1.06 -11.81 14.44
C ASN A 57 -0.39 -12.52 15.61
N SER A 58 0.88 -12.92 15.46
CA SER A 58 1.63 -13.57 16.55
C SER A 58 1.83 -12.62 17.74
N VAL A 59 2.13 -11.35 17.48
CA VAL A 59 2.24 -10.31 18.52
C VAL A 59 0.88 -9.99 19.13
N SER A 60 -0.17 -9.88 18.30
CA SER A 60 -1.53 -9.58 18.75
C SER A 60 -2.09 -10.67 19.66
N ASN A 61 -1.83 -11.94 19.33
CA ASN A 61 -2.24 -13.08 20.13
C ASN A 61 -1.48 -13.15 21.46
N ALA A 62 -0.19 -12.77 21.48
CA ALA A 62 0.59 -12.68 22.71
C ALA A 62 0.17 -11.50 23.61
N ALA A 63 -0.31 -10.40 23.01
CA ALA A 63 -0.74 -9.19 23.72
C ALA A 63 -2.26 -9.15 24.02
N GLY A 64 -3.05 -10.13 23.57
CA GLY A 64 -4.51 -10.15 23.74
C GLY A 64 -5.28 -9.11 22.90
N LEU A 65 -4.63 -8.49 21.92
CA LEU A 65 -5.29 -7.56 20.99
C LEU A 65 -6.09 -8.36 19.96
N LYS A 66 -7.42 -8.26 20.00
CA LYS A 66 -8.33 -8.88 19.02
C LYS A 66 -8.45 -8.12 17.71
N ASN A 67 -7.88 -6.92 17.62
CA ASN A 67 -8.22 -5.95 16.59
C ASN A 67 -7.09 -5.64 15.59
N THR A 68 -6.36 -6.69 15.18
CA THR A 68 -5.42 -6.65 14.06
C THR A 68 -6.08 -6.23 12.73
N GLU A 69 -7.41 -6.35 12.63
CA GLU A 69 -8.19 -6.00 11.44
C GLU A 69 -8.07 -4.51 11.08
N TYR A 70 -8.08 -3.59 12.06
CA TYR A 70 -7.94 -2.15 11.77
C TYR A 70 -6.57 -1.80 11.20
N LEU A 71 -5.52 -2.45 11.71
CA LEU A 71 -4.15 -2.27 11.23
C LEU A 71 -4.00 -2.80 9.79
N LEU A 72 -4.61 -3.96 9.50
CA LEU A 72 -4.60 -4.54 8.17
C LEU A 72 -5.40 -3.69 7.17
N LYS A 73 -6.53 -3.13 7.61
CA LYS A 73 -7.41 -2.28 6.80
C LYS A 73 -6.74 -0.95 6.46
N SER A 74 -6.05 -0.33 7.42
CA SER A 74 -5.29 0.91 7.17
C SER A 74 -4.12 0.69 6.21
N LEU A 75 -3.40 -0.43 6.36
CA LEU A 75 -2.32 -0.82 5.46
C LEU A 75 -2.83 -1.08 4.04
N GLY A 76 -3.97 -1.76 3.91
CA GLY A 76 -4.62 -2.01 2.62
C GLY A 76 -5.06 -0.73 1.93
N ILE A 77 -5.71 0.19 2.66
CA ILE A 77 -6.12 1.49 2.13
C ILE A 77 -4.90 2.32 1.71
N CYS A 78 -3.84 2.34 2.52
CA CYS A 78 -2.59 3.03 2.18
C CYS A 78 -1.99 2.50 0.87
N LEU A 79 -1.86 1.17 0.72
CA LEU A 79 -1.31 0.55 -0.48
C LEU A 79 -2.14 0.87 -1.73
N VAL A 80 -3.47 0.68 -1.68
CA VAL A 80 -4.36 0.95 -2.82
C VAL A 80 -4.30 2.43 -3.23
N THR A 81 -4.37 3.33 -2.25
CA THR A 81 -4.33 4.78 -2.52
C THR A 81 -2.98 5.18 -3.12
N GLN A 82 -1.88 4.69 -2.57
CA GLN A 82 -0.53 5.05 -3.02
C GLN A 82 -0.24 4.57 -4.44
N ILE A 83 -0.76 3.39 -4.82
CA ILE A 83 -0.68 2.89 -6.20
C ILE A 83 -1.52 3.76 -7.13
N GLY A 84 -2.76 4.06 -6.76
CA GLY A 84 -3.64 4.94 -7.54
C GLY A 84 -3.00 6.31 -7.78
N THR A 85 -2.44 6.93 -6.75
CA THR A 85 -1.71 8.20 -6.85
C THR A 85 -0.54 8.11 -7.82
N ARG A 86 0.33 7.09 -7.69
CA ARG A 86 1.50 6.92 -8.57
C ARG A 86 1.11 6.72 -10.03
N VAL A 87 0.11 5.88 -10.29
CA VAL A 87 -0.44 5.66 -11.63
C VAL A 87 -0.93 6.98 -12.23
N CYS A 88 -1.69 7.79 -11.47
CA CYS A 88 -2.16 9.10 -11.95
C CYS A 88 -1.01 10.09 -12.23
N VAL A 89 0.07 10.07 -11.42
CA VAL A 89 1.27 10.90 -11.64
C VAL A 89 2.00 10.50 -12.92
N ASP A 90 2.17 9.20 -13.19
CA ASP A 90 2.86 8.70 -14.39
C ASP A 90 2.14 9.10 -15.70
N TYR A 91 0.83 9.36 -15.63
CA TYR A 91 0.02 9.86 -16.75
C TYR A 91 -0.05 11.39 -16.84
N GLY A 92 0.65 12.12 -15.98
CA GLY A 92 0.62 13.58 -15.96
C GLY A 92 -0.67 14.17 -15.39
N ASN A 93 -1.56 13.34 -14.83
CA ASN A 93 -2.79 13.80 -14.19
C ASN A 93 -2.55 14.08 -12.70
N SER A 94 -1.75 15.12 -12.43
CA SER A 94 -1.32 15.49 -11.08
C SER A 94 -2.50 15.94 -10.19
N ALA A 95 -3.55 16.51 -10.79
CA ALA A 95 -4.76 16.90 -10.06
C ALA A 95 -5.50 15.69 -9.46
N ALA A 96 -5.71 14.64 -10.25
CA ALA A 96 -6.33 13.40 -9.75
C ALA A 96 -5.44 12.68 -8.73
N ALA A 97 -4.13 12.68 -8.93
CA ALA A 97 -3.17 12.13 -7.98
C ALA A 97 -3.23 12.82 -6.61
N ALA A 98 -3.29 14.15 -6.60
CA ALA A 98 -3.40 14.96 -5.37
C ALA A 98 -4.72 14.68 -4.64
N SER A 99 -5.84 14.53 -5.37
CA SER A 99 -7.13 14.15 -4.78
C SER A 99 -7.08 12.76 -4.14
N LEU A 100 -6.49 11.77 -4.81
CA LEU A 100 -6.29 10.43 -4.27
C LEU A 100 -5.42 10.44 -3.01
N GLU A 101 -4.28 11.15 -3.04
CA GLU A 101 -3.39 11.24 -1.87
C GLU A 101 -4.10 11.85 -0.66
N THR A 102 -4.89 12.90 -0.89
CA THR A 102 -5.66 13.56 0.16
C THR A 102 -6.74 12.64 0.73
N ALA A 103 -7.46 11.92 -0.13
CA ALA A 103 -8.47 10.94 0.28
C ALA A 103 -7.85 9.80 1.12
N GLY A 104 -6.69 9.29 0.74
CA GLY A 104 -5.97 8.27 1.50
C GLY A 104 -5.55 8.75 2.89
N LYS A 105 -5.01 9.97 2.99
CA LYS A 105 -4.64 10.58 4.28
C LYS A 105 -5.87 10.72 5.20
N ILE A 106 -6.99 11.20 4.67
CA ILE A 106 -8.25 11.33 5.43
C ILE A 106 -8.74 9.96 5.91
N ALA A 107 -8.71 8.94 5.05
CA ALA A 107 -9.13 7.59 5.41
C ALA A 107 -8.25 6.97 6.51
N VAL A 108 -6.93 7.17 6.45
CA VAL A 108 -6.01 6.71 7.50
C VAL A 108 -6.27 7.44 8.82
N VAL A 109 -6.47 8.77 8.79
CA VAL A 109 -6.82 9.54 10.00
C VAL A 109 -8.14 9.07 10.61
N ALA A 110 -9.14 8.76 9.78
CA ALA A 110 -10.42 8.22 10.25
C ALA A 110 -10.25 6.84 10.93
N LEU A 111 -9.29 6.02 10.47
CA LEU A 111 -8.95 4.73 11.09
C LEU A 111 -8.11 4.88 12.37
N SER A 112 -7.46 6.01 12.59
CA SER A 112 -6.75 6.27 13.85
C SER A 112 -7.69 6.46 15.03
N LEU A 113 -8.93 6.93 14.81
CA LEU A 113 -9.94 7.10 15.87
C LEU A 113 -10.30 5.78 16.59
N PRO A 114 -10.71 4.69 15.90
CA PRO A 114 -11.04 3.44 16.58
C PRO A 114 -9.85 2.85 17.33
N ILE A 115 -8.63 2.94 16.77
CA ILE A 115 -7.40 2.47 17.42
C ILE A 115 -7.16 3.22 18.74
N LEU A 116 -7.38 4.55 18.73
CA LEU A 116 -7.25 5.36 19.94
C LEU A 116 -8.30 5.00 20.99
N ASN A 117 -9.54 4.72 20.56
CA ASN A 117 -10.63 4.36 21.46
C ASN A 117 -10.39 3.01 22.16
N GLU A 118 -9.82 2.04 21.43
CA GLU A 118 -9.37 0.78 22.03
C GLU A 118 -8.27 0.99 23.06
N LEU A 119 -7.25 1.79 22.71
CA LEU A 119 -6.15 2.08 23.62
C LEU A 119 -6.66 2.73 24.92
N LEU A 120 -7.60 3.67 24.81
CA LEU A 120 -8.24 4.29 25.97
C LEU A 120 -9.01 3.26 26.81
N GLY A 121 -9.74 2.33 26.18
CA GLY A 121 -10.44 1.25 26.87
C GLY A 121 -9.49 0.35 27.68
N TYR A 122 -8.34 -0.02 27.11
CA TYR A 122 -7.32 -0.80 27.83
C TYR A 122 -6.72 -0.03 29.01
N VAL A 123 -6.48 1.28 28.83
CA VAL A 123 -5.95 2.13 29.91
C VAL A 123 -6.98 2.29 31.04
N THR A 124 -8.27 2.43 30.74
CA THR A 124 -9.32 2.50 31.77
C THR A 124 -9.48 1.18 32.52
N GLU A 125 -9.43 0.05 31.82
CA GLU A 125 -9.51 -1.29 32.42
C GLU A 125 -8.32 -1.55 33.36
N LEU A 126 -7.11 -1.12 32.98
CA LEU A 126 -5.91 -1.18 33.83
C LEU A 126 -5.98 -0.24 35.04
N MET A 127 -6.66 0.90 34.91
CA MET A 127 -6.88 1.83 36.03
C MET A 127 -8.03 1.39 36.96
N GLY A 128 -8.73 0.29 36.66
CA GLY A 128 -9.75 -0.29 37.54
C GLY A 128 -11.01 0.58 37.69
N ILE A 129 -11.33 1.37 36.67
CA ILE A 129 -12.54 2.19 36.54
C ILE A 129 -13.42 1.58 35.46
#